data_AF-A0A1I3B2M6-F1
#
_entry.id   AF-A0A1I3B2M6-F1
#
_cell.length_a   1.000
_cell.length_b   1.000
_cell.length_c   1.000
_cell.angle_alpha   90.00
_cell.angle_beta   90.00
_cell.angle_gamma   90.00
#
_symmetry.space_group_name_H-M   'P 1'
#
loop_
_entity.id
_entity.type
_entity.pdbx_description
1 polymer ?
#
loop_
_entity_poly.entity_id
_entity_poly.type
_entity_poly.pdbx_seq_one_letter_code
_entity_poly.pdbx_strand_id
1 'polypeptide(L)' 'MSVKLLIQTILNFIALDKIFNPIANVVIPVSGIGVFLSFLYWGILLFFSYSLAIFLSLFSSWQIFKS' A
#
# COMPACT_ATOMS: atom_id res chain seq x y z
N MET A 1 -7.06 -14.57 -7.62
CA MET A 1 -6.36 -13.93 -6.49
C MET A 1 -6.90 -14.52 -5.20
N SER A 2 -6.03 -14.98 -4.28
CA SER A 2 -6.50 -15.54 -3.00
C SER A 2 -7.11 -14.44 -2.14
N VAL A 3 -8.26 -14.72 -1.51
CA VAL A 3 -8.95 -13.79 -0.59
C VAL A 3 -8.01 -13.27 0.50
N LYS A 4 -7.09 -14.13 0.98
CA LYS A 4 -6.07 -13.77 1.97
C LYS A 4 -5.14 -12.66 1.48
N LEU A 5 -4.68 -12.75 0.22
CA LEU A 5 -3.76 -11.78 -0.37
C LEU A 5 -4.45 -10.44 -0.65
N LEU A 6 -5.74 -10.49 -1.02
CA LEU A 6 -6.56 -9.30 -1.19
C LEU A 6 -6.77 -8.56 0.14
N ILE A 7 -7.15 -9.26 1.20
CA ILE A 7 -7.31 -8.68 2.54
C ILE A 7 -5.99 -8.07 3.02
N GLN A 8 -4.88 -8.80 2.85
CA GLN A 8 -3.56 -8.32 3.24
C GLN A 8 -3.14 -7.07 2.45
N THR A 9 -3.46 -7.00 1.15
CA THR A 9 -3.20 -5.81 0.32
C THR A 9 -4.00 -4.61 0.83
N ILE A 10 -5.28 -4.80 1.18
CA ILE A 10 -6.13 -3.73 1.73
C ILE A 10 -5.59 -3.25 3.09
N LEU A 11 -5.21 -4.17 3.97
CA LEU A 11 -4.65 -3.82 5.28
C LEU A 11 -3.32 -3.06 5.14
N ASN A 12 -2.43 -3.52 4.25
CA ASN A 12 -1.18 -2.82 3.93
C ASN A 12 -1.45 -1.42 3.38
N PHE A 13 -2.45 -1.27 2.51
CA PHE A 13 -2.84 0.02 1.95
C PHE A 13 -3.31 1.00 3.03
N ILE A 14 -4.22 0.57 3.90
CA ILE A 14 -4.70 1.41 5.01
C ILE A 14 -3.57 1.78 5.97
N ALA A 15 -2.67 0.83 6.26
CA ALA A 15 -1.53 1.09 7.14
C ALA A 15 -0.56 2.10 6.53
N LEU A 16 -0.20 1.93 5.26
CA LEU A 16 0.65 2.87 4.55
C LEU A 16 -0.02 4.24 4.41
N ASP A 17 -1.33 4.30 4.13
CA ASP A 17 -2.05 5.57 4.01
C ASP A 17 -1.95 6.32 5.34
N LYS A 18 -2.28 5.68 6.47
CA LYS A 18 -2.13 6.31 7.79
C LYS A 18 -0.73 6.85 8.09
N ILE A 19 0.32 6.18 7.61
CA ILE A 19 1.71 6.60 7.83
C ILE A 19 2.06 7.80 6.94
N PHE A 20 1.68 7.77 5.67
CA PHE A 20 2.11 8.77 4.68
C PHE A 20 1.12 9.93 4.50
N ASN A 21 -0.12 9.81 4.96
CA ASN A 21 -1.18 10.81 4.83
C ASN A 21 -0.82 12.15 5.50
N PRO A 22 -0.19 12.20 6.69
CA PRO A 22 0.30 13.46 7.25
C PRO A 22 1.32 14.18 6.35
N ILE A 23 2.18 13.41 5.68
CA ILE A 23 3.19 13.96 4.75
C ILE A 23 2.51 14.43 3.47
N ALA A 24 1.59 13.63 2.93
CA ALA A 24 0.81 13.96 1.74
C ALA A 24 0.01 15.26 1.94
N ASN A 25 -0.62 15.47 3.10
CA ASN A 25 -1.37 16.70 3.38
C ASN A 25 -0.50 17.96 3.47
N VAL A 26 0.78 17.83 3.79
CA VAL A 26 1.73 18.96 3.81
C VAL A 26 2.26 19.27 2.41
N VAL A 27 2.44 18.24 1.58
CA VAL A 27 3.06 18.35 0.26
C VAL A 27 2.04 18.62 -0.85
N ILE A 28 0.84 18.08 -0.73
CA ILE A 28 -0.21 18.17 -1.76
C ILE A 28 -1.04 19.44 -1.52
N PRO A 29 -0.96 20.45 -2.40
CA PRO A 29 -1.74 21.68 -2.24
C PRO A 29 -3.23 21.44 -2.48
N VAL A 30 -4.11 22.16 -1.80
CA VAL A 30 -5.57 22.11 -2.02
C VAL A 30 -5.94 22.93 -3.26
N SER A 31 -5.64 22.39 -4.44
CA SER A 31 -5.95 22.97 -5.75
C SER A 31 -6.29 21.88 -6.77
N GLY A 32 -6.72 22.24 -7.98
CA GLY A 32 -6.99 21.25 -9.05
C GLY A 32 -5.78 20.36 -9.38
N ILE A 33 -4.57 20.89 -9.24
CA ILE A 33 -3.31 20.14 -9.38
C ILE A 33 -3.13 19.14 -8.22
N GLY A 34 -3.52 19.54 -7.01
CA GLY A 34 -3.51 18.66 -5.83
C GLY A 34 -4.36 17.40 -5.98
N VAL A 35 -5.49 17.50 -6.67
CA VAL A 35 -6.34 16.33 -6.98
C VAL A 35 -5.57 15.31 -7.82
N PHE A 36 -4.86 15.76 -8.86
CA PHE A 36 -4.04 14.89 -9.69
C PHE A 36 -2.88 14.26 -8.89
N LEU A 37 -2.19 15.04 -8.05
CA LEU A 37 -1.15 14.52 -7.16
C LEU A 37 -1.70 13.49 -6.17
N SER A 38 -2.93 13.67 -5.69
CA SER A 38 -3.60 12.73 -4.79
C SER A 38 -3.87 11.38 -5.46
N PHE A 39 -4.28 11.39 -6.74
CA PHE A 39 -4.43 10.16 -7.53
C PHE A 39 -3.08 9.45 -7.72
N LEU A 40 -2.02 10.20 -8.02
CA LEU A 40 -0.66 9.66 -8.11
C LEU A 40 -0.21 9.03 -6.78
N TYR A 41 -0.44 9.74 -5.67
CA TYR A 41 -0.14 9.26 -4.32
C TYR A 41 -0.84 7.94 -4.01
N TRP A 42 -2.16 7.85 -4.21
CA TRP A 42 -2.92 6.60 -4.00
C TRP A 42 -2.50 5.48 -4.93
N GLY A 43 -2.19 5.79 -6.21
CA GLY A 43 -1.70 4.80 -7.16
C GLY A 43 -0.36 4.19 -6.73
N ILE A 44 0.58 5.03 -6.28
CA ILE A 44 1.87 4.60 -5.74
C ILE A 44 1.66 3.74 -4.48
N LEU A 45 0.78 4.18 -3.59
CA LEU A 45 0.45 3.44 -2.38
C LEU A 45 -0.11 2.05 -2.66
N LEU A 46 -1.01 1.94 -3.63
CA LEU A 46 -1.63 0.68 -4.03
C LEU A 46 -0.58 -0.27 -4.62
N PHE A 47 0.34 0.25 -5.44
CA PHE A 47 1.46 -0.51 -5.96
C PHE A 47 2.38 -1.05 -4.86
N PHE A 48 2.74 -0.22 -3.88
CA PHE A 48 3.55 -0.65 -2.74
C PHE A 48 2.82 -1.66 -1.86
N SER A 49 1.53 -1.46 -1.62
CA SER A 49 0.70 -2.35 -0.79
C SER A 49 0.61 -3.75 -1.37
N TYR A 50 0.42 -3.84 -2.69
CA TYR A 50 0.37 -5.09 -3.42
C TYR A 50 1.73 -5.78 -3.44
N SER A 51 2.81 -5.04 -3.74
CA SER A 51 4.17 -5.57 -3.75
C SER A 51 4.56 -6.12 -2.37
N LEU A 52 4.21 -5.41 -1.30
CA LEU A 52 4.43 -5.84 0.08
C LEU A 52 3.62 -7.09 0.44
N ALA A 53 2.37 -7.18 0.00
CA ALA A 53 1.53 -8.35 0.24
C ALA A 53 2.09 -9.61 -0.45
N ILE A 54 2.58 -9.48 -1.69
CA ILE A 54 3.25 -10.57 -2.39
C ILE A 54 4.52 -10.98 -1.65
N PHE A 55 5.38 -10.01 -1.29
CA PHE A 55 6.63 -10.27 -0.60
C PHE A 55 6.41 -11.04 0.71
N LEU A 56 5.45 -10.60 1.53
CA LEU A 56 5.09 -11.27 2.79
C LEU A 56 4.50 -12.66 2.56
N SER A 57 3.68 -12.84 1.52
CA SER A 57 3.13 -14.16 1.16
C SER A 57 4.22 -15.15 0.76
N LEU A 58 5.20 -14.71 -0.04
CA LEU A 58 6.36 -15.52 -0.41
C LEU A 58 7.23 -15.84 0.81
N PHE A 59 7.50 -14.84 1.65
CA PHE A 59 8.31 -14.99 2.85
C PHE A 59 7.68 -15.98 3.85
N SER A 60 6.37 -15.88 4.11
CA SER A 60 5.65 -16.82 4.98
C SER A 60 5.72 -18.25 4.45
N SER A 61 5.61 -18.44 3.13
CA SER A 61 5.72 -19.77 2.52
C SER A 61 7.12 -20.36 2.69
N TRP A 62 8.16 -19.52 2.63
CA TRP A 62 9.54 -19.90 2.88
C TRP A 62 9.81 -20.33 4.32
N GLN A 63 9.16 -19.70 5.31
CA GLN A 63 9.32 -20.10 6.71
C GLN A 63 8.69 -21.46 7.00
N ILE A 64 7.55 -21.78 6.39
CA ILE A 64 6.89 -23.09 6.55
C ILE A 64 7.77 -24.21 5.99
N PHE A 65 8.50 -23.96 4.90
CA PHE A 65 9.36 -24.96 4.27
C PHE A 65 10.68 -25.22 5.02
N LYS A 66 11.04 -24.34 5.97
CA LYS A 66 12.25 -24.48 6.81
C LYS A 66 11.98 -25.12 8.18
N SER A 67 10.72 -25.30 8.56
CA SER A 67 10.29 -25.96 9.80
C SER A 67 10.04 -27.43 9.59
#